data_AF-A0A0X3NMG7-F1
#
_entry.id   AF-A0A0X3NMG7-F1
#
_cell.length_a   1.000
_cell.length_b   1.000
_cell.length_c   1.000
_cell.angle_alpha   90.00
_cell.angle_beta   90.00
_cell.angle_gamma   90.00
#
_symmetry.space_group_name_H-M   'P 1'
#
loop_
_entity.id
_entity.type
_entity.pdbx_description
1 polymer ?
#
loop_
_entity_poly.entity_id
_entity_poly.type
_entity_poly.pdbx_seq_one_letter_code
_entity_poly.pdbx_strand_id
1 'polypeptide(L)'
;MEVLENNTFSSSIADFSAINALCQRLYQNATHSLINEGIKIFCPSIYDGVMCWPPAKPNTIVNFPCPDSFEGATYNSQSNATRRCLANGVWVNRTEYDNCIWTNTTTPDRDETIYLQTIYCVGYSISLISLLVSLFIFFRFRQVNSSS
;
A
#
# COMPACT_ATOMS: atom_id res chain seq x y z
N MET A 1 27.18 -16.58 -12.85
CA MET A 1 25.89 -15.98 -13.23
C MET A 1 24.99 -16.19 -12.03
N GLU A 2 24.98 -15.18 -11.15
CA GLU A 2 24.31 -15.26 -9.86
C GLU A 2 22.80 -15.37 -10.04
N VAL A 3 22.23 -16.28 -9.26
CA VAL A 3 20.80 -16.48 -9.09
C VAL A 3 20.26 -15.23 -8.38
N LEU A 4 19.40 -14.47 -9.05
CA LEU A 4 18.64 -13.40 -8.40
C LEU A 4 17.55 -14.03 -7.52
N GLU A 5 17.90 -14.31 -6.28
CA GLU A 5 16.94 -14.63 -5.22
C GLU A 5 16.09 -13.38 -4.87
N ASN A 6 14.79 -13.49 -5.13
CA ASN A 6 13.67 -12.99 -4.32
C ASN A 6 13.78 -11.60 -3.64
N ASN A 7 13.42 -10.56 -4.39
CA ASN A 7 13.22 -9.19 -3.87
C ASN A 7 11.78 -8.84 -3.44
N THR A 8 10.93 -9.82 -3.12
CA THR A 8 9.52 -9.57 -2.76
C THR A 8 9.17 -9.82 -1.29
N PHE A 9 10.13 -10.24 -0.44
CA PHE A 9 9.91 -10.38 1.00
C PHE A 9 10.59 -9.27 1.84
N SER A 10 11.43 -8.44 1.22
CA SER A 10 12.24 -7.40 1.88
C SER A 10 11.59 -6.00 1.89
N SER A 11 10.57 -5.77 1.07
CA SER A 11 9.96 -4.44 0.90
C SER A 11 9.07 -4.01 2.07
N SER A 12 8.30 -4.91 2.68
CA SER A 12 7.29 -4.54 3.69
C SER A 12 7.89 -4.15 5.05
N ILE A 13 8.95 -4.82 5.49
CA ILE A 13 9.60 -4.55 6.78
C ILE A 13 10.47 -3.28 6.70
N ALA A 14 11.16 -3.08 5.56
CA ALA A 14 11.92 -1.88 5.30
C ALA A 14 11.01 -0.63 5.24
N ASP A 15 9.83 -0.77 4.66
CA ASP A 15 8.83 0.29 4.58
C ASP A 15 8.23 0.60 5.96
N PHE A 16 7.86 -0.41 6.75
CA PHE A 16 7.33 -0.19 8.10
C PHE A 16 8.31 0.57 9.01
N SER A 17 9.60 0.17 9.01
CA SER A 17 10.61 0.86 9.82
C SER A 17 10.82 2.31 9.37
N ALA A 18 10.80 2.56 8.07
CA ALA A 18 10.97 3.91 7.51
C ALA A 18 9.78 4.81 7.87
N ILE A 19 8.55 4.33 7.66
CA ILE A 19 7.33 5.08 8.00
C ILE A 19 7.26 5.35 9.50
N ASN A 20 7.61 4.37 10.34
CA ASN A 20 7.64 4.57 11.78
C ASN A 20 8.63 5.68 12.18
N ALA A 21 9.83 5.72 11.57
CA ALA A 21 10.80 6.79 11.79
C ALA A 21 10.26 8.16 11.32
N LEU A 22 9.49 8.20 10.23
CA LEU A 22 8.80 9.41 9.79
C LEU A 22 7.74 9.87 10.81
N CYS A 23 6.90 8.96 11.32
CA CYS A 23 5.92 9.30 12.37
C CYS A 23 6.60 9.87 13.62
N GLN A 24 7.73 9.29 14.03
CA GLN A 24 8.51 9.81 15.14
C GLN A 24 9.00 11.23 14.87
N ARG A 25 9.48 11.52 13.65
CA ARG A 25 9.89 12.87 13.22
C ARG A 25 8.74 13.86 13.21
N LEU A 26 7.59 13.47 12.66
CA LEU A 26 6.38 14.31 12.60
C LEU A 26 5.93 14.76 13.99
N TYR A 27 6.04 13.87 14.99
CA TYR A 27 5.61 14.14 16.37
C TYR A 27 6.77 14.44 17.35
N GLN A 28 7.95 14.87 16.88
CA GLN A 28 9.06 15.22 17.76
C GLN A 28 8.71 16.34 18.74
N ASN A 29 8.03 17.38 18.25
CA ASN A 29 7.65 18.53 19.08
C ASN A 29 6.67 18.13 20.19
N ALA A 30 5.68 17.28 19.86
CA ALA A 30 4.73 16.76 20.85
C ALA A 30 5.44 15.90 21.90
N THR A 31 6.42 15.10 21.48
CA THR A 31 7.25 14.29 22.39
C THR A 31 8.04 15.18 23.34
N HIS A 32 8.69 16.23 22.83
CA HIS A 32 9.42 17.20 23.65
C HIS A 32 8.50 17.93 24.64
N SER A 33 7.27 18.25 24.24
CA SER A 33 6.28 18.88 25.15
C SER A 33 6.00 17.99 26.36
N LEU A 34 5.77 16.69 26.16
CA LEU A 34 5.54 15.74 27.25
C LEU A 34 6.75 15.65 28.20
N ILE A 35 7.96 15.62 27.65
CA ILE A 35 9.19 15.59 28.43
C ILE A 35 9.34 16.87 29.25
N ASN A 36 9.06 18.03 28.66
CA ASN A 36 9.13 19.33 29.33
C ASN A 36 8.06 19.47 30.44
N GLU A 37 6.91 18.81 30.31
CA GLU A 37 5.90 18.67 31.36
C GLU A 37 6.33 17.73 32.51
N GLY A 38 7.52 17.13 32.43
CA GLY A 38 8.06 16.22 33.44
C GLY A 38 7.53 14.78 33.34
N ILE A 39 6.89 14.43 32.23
CA ILE A 39 6.34 13.08 32.01
C ILE A 39 7.47 12.14 31.59
N LYS A 40 7.82 11.21 32.49
CA LYS A 40 8.94 10.27 32.29
C LYS A 40 8.54 8.99 31.54
N ILE A 41 7.28 8.59 31.67
CA ILE A 41 6.74 7.37 31.08
C ILE A 41 5.57 7.81 30.19
N PHE A 42 5.65 7.51 28.90
CA PHE A 42 4.64 7.84 27.90
C PHE A 42 4.70 6.82 26.77
N CYS A 43 3.62 6.67 26.02
CA CYS A 43 3.64 5.87 24.81
C CYS A 43 4.26 6.67 23.66
N PRO A 44 5.27 6.13 22.96
CA PRO A 44 5.97 6.84 21.90
C PRO A 44 5.12 6.94 20.65
N SER A 45 5.41 7.90 19.78
CA SER A 45 4.80 7.96 18.45
C SER A 45 5.12 6.70 17.64
N ILE A 46 4.11 6.12 17.01
CA ILE A 46 4.25 4.85 16.28
C ILE A 46 3.37 4.80 15.04
N TYR A 47 3.87 4.16 13.98
CA TYR A 47 3.04 3.71 12.85
C TYR A 47 2.46 2.34 13.16
N ASP A 48 1.15 2.16 13.00
CA ASP A 48 0.50 0.88 13.30
C ASP A 48 0.16 0.04 12.07
N GLY A 49 0.64 0.42 10.89
CA GLY A 49 0.29 -0.20 9.61
C GLY A 49 -0.84 0.54 8.88
N VAL A 50 -1.53 1.48 9.54
CA VAL A 50 -2.59 2.29 8.93
C VAL A 50 -2.24 3.77 9.02
N MET A 51 -1.97 4.30 10.22
CA MET A 51 -1.65 5.71 10.40
C MET A 51 -0.64 5.98 11.53
N CYS A 52 -0.11 7.19 11.56
CA CYS A 52 0.79 7.62 12.63
C CYS A 52 -0.01 7.99 13.89
N TRP A 53 0.35 7.40 15.02
CA TRP A 53 -0.16 7.76 16.33
C TRP A 53 0.79 8.73 17.04
N PRO A 54 0.27 9.85 17.61
CA PRO A 54 1.09 10.79 18.40
C PRO A 54 1.50 10.19 19.74
N PRO A 55 2.47 10.78 20.44
CA PRO A 55 2.86 10.31 21.76
C PRO A 55 1.74 10.62 22.77
N ALA A 56 1.58 9.75 23.77
CA ALA A 56 0.44 9.83 24.69
C ALA A 56 0.85 9.61 26.14
N LYS A 57 0.17 10.34 27.04
CA LYS A 57 0.32 10.17 28.49
C LYS A 57 -0.13 8.75 28.91
N PRO A 58 0.47 8.18 29.97
CA PRO A 58 0.12 6.85 30.42
C PRO A 58 -1.34 6.81 30.89
N ASN A 59 -2.00 5.68 30.68
CA ASN A 59 -3.41 5.46 31.04
C ASN A 59 -4.40 6.42 30.34
N THR A 60 -4.12 6.81 29.10
CA THR A 60 -5.02 7.65 28.29
C THR A 60 -5.49 6.92 27.02
N ILE A 61 -6.59 7.40 26.44
CA ILE A 61 -7.09 6.97 25.14
C ILE A 61 -6.90 8.12 24.17
N VAL A 62 -6.33 7.81 23.00
CA VAL A 62 -6.15 8.74 21.90
C VAL A 62 -7.19 8.42 20.84
N ASN A 63 -7.87 9.45 20.34
CA ASN A 63 -8.90 9.35 19.30
C ASN A 63 -8.42 10.13 18.08
N PHE A 64 -8.39 9.48 16.91
CA PHE A 64 -8.05 10.11 15.63
C PHE A 64 -9.16 9.83 14.63
N PRO A 65 -9.47 10.78 13.72
CA PRO A 65 -10.39 10.50 12.63
C PRO A 65 -9.89 9.31 11.81
N CYS A 66 -10.84 8.50 11.34
CA CYS A 66 -10.53 7.42 10.42
C CYS A 66 -9.82 7.97 9.17
N PRO A 67 -8.87 7.22 8.58
CA PRO A 67 -8.20 7.66 7.37
C PRO A 67 -9.21 7.82 6.23
N ASP A 68 -9.12 8.89 5.44
CA ASP A 68 -10.03 9.12 4.31
C ASP A 68 -10.01 7.96 3.30
N SER A 69 -8.82 7.35 3.12
CA SER A 69 -8.64 6.14 2.33
C SER A 69 -7.51 5.27 2.88
N PHE A 70 -7.65 3.95 2.74
CA PHE A 70 -6.63 2.97 3.08
C PHE A 70 -6.83 1.72 2.21
N GLU A 71 -5.73 1.20 1.63
CA GLU A 71 -5.74 0.03 0.73
C GLU A 71 -6.78 0.07 -0.41
N GLY A 72 -7.04 1.26 -0.97
CA GLY A 72 -7.97 1.44 -2.08
C GLY A 72 -9.45 1.46 -1.69
N ALA A 73 -9.78 1.43 -0.39
CA ALA A 73 -11.11 1.69 0.13
C ALA A 73 -11.19 3.10 0.74
N THR A 74 -12.36 3.73 0.64
CA THR A 74 -12.67 5.01 1.28
C THR A 74 -13.45 4.78 2.58
N TYR A 75 -13.15 5.56 3.63
CA TYR A 75 -13.79 5.43 4.94
C TYR A 75 -14.48 6.74 5.35
N ASN A 76 -15.40 6.64 6.31
CA ASN A 76 -16.06 7.83 6.87
C ASN A 76 -15.15 8.53 7.89
N SER A 77 -14.56 9.66 7.51
CA SER A 77 -13.69 10.48 8.35
C SER A 77 -14.41 11.17 9.52
N GLN A 78 -15.75 11.11 9.58
CA GLN A 78 -16.52 11.58 10.75
C GLN A 78 -16.43 10.62 11.94
N SER A 79 -16.03 9.36 11.69
CA SER A 79 -15.82 8.37 12.74
C SER A 79 -14.36 8.39 13.20
N ASN A 80 -14.11 7.94 14.43
CA ASN A 80 -12.77 7.94 15.02
C ASN A 80 -12.28 6.52 15.30
N ALA A 81 -11.01 6.28 14.99
CA ALA A 81 -10.25 5.17 15.51
C ALA A 81 -9.68 5.52 16.90
N THR A 82 -9.54 4.50 17.75
CA THR A 82 -9.08 4.67 19.13
C THR A 82 -7.88 3.79 19.47
N ARG A 83 -6.92 4.35 20.19
CA ARG A 83 -5.78 3.59 20.72
C ARG A 83 -5.50 3.96 22.17
N ARG A 84 -5.30 2.95 23.02
CA ARG A 84 -5.06 3.14 24.46
C ARG A 84 -3.57 3.04 24.80
N CYS A 85 -3.08 4.04 25.53
CA CYS A 85 -1.77 4.01 26.16
C CYS A 85 -1.88 3.43 27.57
N LEU A 86 -1.16 2.35 27.86
CA LEU A 86 -1.18 1.70 29.17
C LEU A 86 -0.39 2.51 30.21
N ALA A 87 -0.59 2.20 31.50
CA ALA A 87 0.07 2.88 32.60
C ALA A 87 1.60 2.75 32.58
N ASN A 88 2.13 1.70 31.95
CA ASN A 88 3.56 1.45 31.78
C ASN A 88 4.18 2.17 30.56
N GLY A 89 3.42 3.01 29.85
CA GLY A 89 3.91 3.73 28.66
C GLY A 89 4.02 2.84 27.43
N VAL A 90 3.29 1.73 27.38
CA VAL A 90 3.23 0.85 26.21
C VAL A 90 1.85 0.92 25.58
N TRP A 91 1.80 0.94 24.25
CA TRP A 91 0.54 0.87 23.52
C TRP A 91 -0.12 -0.50 23.71
N VAL A 92 -1.45 -0.52 23.69
CA VAL A 92 -2.17 -1.77 23.46
C VAL A 92 -1.77 -2.39 22.11
N ASN A 93 -1.88 -3.72 22.02
CA ASN A 93 -1.42 -4.47 20.86
C ASN A 93 -2.21 -4.13 19.58
N ARG A 94 -3.50 -3.80 19.70
CA ARG A 94 -4.38 -3.48 18.58
C ARG A 94 -5.05 -2.12 18.77
N THR A 95 -5.06 -1.34 17.71
CA THR A 95 -5.93 -0.16 17.56
C THR A 95 -7.36 -0.61 17.31
N GLU A 96 -8.32 0.10 17.88
CA GLU A 96 -9.75 -0.09 17.64
C GLU A 96 -10.17 0.73 16.41
N TYR A 97 -10.37 0.04 15.29
CA TYR A 97 -10.85 0.61 14.02
C TYR A 97 -12.32 0.28 13.74
N ASP A 98 -13.05 -0.30 14.69
CA ASP A 98 -14.41 -0.82 14.50
C ASP A 98 -15.43 0.24 14.03
N ASN A 99 -15.18 1.51 14.36
CA ASN A 99 -16.01 2.63 13.93
C ASN A 99 -15.65 3.15 12.52
N CYS A 100 -14.53 2.70 11.94
CA CYS A 100 -14.10 3.10 10.60
C CYS A 100 -14.83 2.28 9.53
N ILE A 101 -16.05 2.72 9.23
CA ILE A 101 -16.91 2.08 8.22
C ILE A 101 -16.54 2.62 6.83
N TRP A 102 -16.39 1.70 5.87
CA TRP A 102 -16.13 2.02 4.48
C TRP A 102 -17.36 2.69 3.84
N THR A 103 -17.14 3.74 3.04
CA THR A 103 -18.23 4.60 2.54
C THR A 103 -18.65 4.29 1.12
N ASN A 104 -17.78 3.77 0.25
CA ASN A 104 -18.15 3.33 -1.10
C ASN A 104 -17.21 2.26 -1.67
N THR A 105 -17.80 1.28 -2.36
CA THR A 105 -17.12 0.33 -3.27
C THR A 105 -16.69 1.04 -4.55
N THR A 106 -15.79 2.02 -4.47
CA THR A 106 -15.00 2.36 -5.65
C THR A 106 -13.90 1.33 -5.72
N THR A 107 -14.08 0.36 -6.61
CA THR A 107 -13.02 -0.56 -7.00
C THR A 107 -11.76 0.26 -7.25
N PRO A 108 -10.63 -0.05 -6.59
CA PRO A 108 -9.38 0.63 -6.88
C PRO A 108 -9.12 0.51 -8.37
N ASP A 109 -8.45 1.52 -8.93
CA ASP A 109 -7.92 1.79 -10.28
C ASP A 109 -7.40 0.59 -11.11
N ARG A 110 -8.15 -0.51 -11.10
CA ARG A 110 -8.02 -1.69 -11.94
C ARG A 110 -8.53 -1.40 -13.33
N ASP A 111 -9.35 -0.36 -13.48
CA ASP A 111 -9.92 0.02 -14.76
C ASP A 111 -8.82 0.46 -15.73
N GLU A 112 -7.90 1.37 -15.34
CA GLU A 112 -6.84 1.83 -16.25
C GLU A 112 -5.89 0.69 -16.69
N THR A 113 -5.53 -0.18 -15.76
CA THR A 113 -4.68 -1.35 -16.04
C THR A 113 -5.38 -2.39 -16.92
N ILE A 114 -6.69 -2.60 -16.77
CA ILE A 114 -7.48 -3.48 -17.64
C ILE A 114 -7.58 -2.92 -19.06
N TYR A 115 -7.77 -1.60 -19.22
CA TYR A 115 -7.85 -0.98 -20.55
C TYR A 115 -6.55 -1.14 -21.34
N LEU A 116 -5.41 -0.85 -20.71
CA LEU A 116 -4.09 -1.03 -21.34
C LEU A 116 -3.84 -2.50 -21.70
N GLN A 117 -4.12 -3.43 -20.78
CA GLN A 117 -3.96 -4.86 -21.01
C GLN A 117 -4.83 -5.36 -22.19
N THR A 118 -6.05 -4.83 -22.32
CA THR A 118 -6.97 -5.18 -23.41
C THR A 118 -6.43 -4.73 -24.76
N ILE A 119 -5.94 -3.49 -24.86
CA ILE A 119 -5.35 -2.95 -26.11
C ILE A 119 -4.14 -3.79 -26.55
N TYR A 120 -3.26 -4.15 -25.61
CA TYR A 120 -2.10 -5.01 -25.91
C TYR A 120 -2.54 -6.40 -26.40
N CYS A 121 -3.52 -7.03 -25.76
CA CYS A 121 -4.01 -8.35 -26.14
C CYS A 121 -4.61 -8.36 -27.57
N VAL A 122 -5.43 -7.36 -27.89
CA VAL A 122 -6.04 -7.21 -29.22
C VAL A 122 -4.98 -6.90 -30.27
N GLY A 123 -4.06 -5.98 -29.99
CA GLY A 123 -2.98 -5.61 -30.90
C GLY A 123 -2.09 -6.80 -31.28
N TYR A 124 -1.66 -7.58 -30.28
CA TYR A 124 -0.84 -8.77 -30.53
C TYR A 124 -1.58 -9.84 -31.32
N SER A 125 -2.88 -10.03 -31.07
CA SER A 125 -3.70 -10.97 -31.84
C SER A 125 -3.72 -10.60 -33.33
N ILE A 126 -3.92 -9.32 -33.65
CA ILE A 126 -3.93 -8.82 -35.04
C ILE A 126 -2.54 -8.99 -35.69
N SER A 127 -1.47 -8.65 -34.97
CA SER A 127 -0.10 -8.82 -35.49
C SER A 127 0.23 -10.27 -35.78
N LEU A 128 -0.15 -11.21 -34.90
CA LEU A 128 0.06 -12.64 -35.11
C LEU A 128 -0.71 -13.16 -36.32
N ILE A 129 -1.98 -12.77 -36.49
CA ILE A 129 -2.77 -13.16 -37.66
C ILE A 129 -2.12 -12.64 -38.95
N SER A 130 -1.72 -11.36 -38.98
CA SER A 130 -1.03 -10.77 -40.12
C SER A 130 0.27 -11.51 -40.46
N LEU A 131 1.05 -11.86 -39.44
CA LEU A 131 2.30 -12.60 -39.61
C LEU A 131 2.06 -14.02 -40.16
N LEU A 132 1.03 -14.72 -39.68
CA LEU A 132 0.67 -16.05 -40.17
C LEU A 132 0.23 -16.02 -41.63
N VAL A 133 -0.58 -15.03 -42.02
CA VAL A 133 -1.01 -14.85 -43.42
C VAL A 133 0.20 -14.54 -44.31
N SER A 134 1.09 -13.66 -43.88
CA SER A 134 2.33 -13.33 -44.59
C SER A 134 3.21 -14.57 -44.79
N LEU A 135 3.44 -15.35 -43.72
CA LEU A 135 4.21 -16.59 -43.80
C LEU A 135 3.57 -17.63 -44.72
N PHE A 136 2.25 -17.78 -44.68
CA PHE A 136 1.55 -18.72 -45.53
C PHE A 136 1.75 -18.39 -47.02
N ILE A 137 1.59 -17.12 -47.39
CA ILE A 137 1.84 -16.65 -48.76
C ILE A 137 3.30 -16.90 -49.16
N PHE A 138 4.25 -16.52 -48.29
CA PHE A 138 5.68 -16.73 -48.54
C PHE A 138 6.03 -18.21 -48.76
N PHE A 139 5.48 -19.13 -47.95
CA PHE A 139 5.73 -20.56 -48.10
C PHE A 139 5.17 -21.11 -49.42
N ARG A 140 3.98 -20.64 -49.85
CA ARG A 140 3.43 -21.03 -51.16
C ARG A 140 4.34 -20.58 -52.31
N PHE A 141 4.83 -19.35 -52.28
CA PHE A 141 5.77 -18.88 -53.30
C PHE A 141 7.12 -19.61 -53.24
N ARG A 142 7.65 -19.89 -52.05
CA ARG A 142 8.91 -20.63 -51.90
C ARG A 142 8.79 -22.08 -52.39
N GLN A 143 7.65 -22.73 -52.18
CA GLN A 143 7.41 -24.08 -52.68
C GLN A 143 7.41 -24.12 -54.22
N VAL A 144 6.77 -23.14 -54.87
CA VAL A 144 6.75 -23.01 -56.34
C VAL A 144 8.16 -22.75 -56.91
N ASN A 145 8.96 -21.93 -56.23
CA ASN A 145 10.32 -21.60 -56.66
C ASN A 145 11.35 -22.71 -56.38
N SER A 146 11.02 -23.71 -55.55
CA SER A 146 11.90 -24.86 -55.26
C SER A 146 11.56 -26.10 -56.10
N SER A 147 10.45 -26.08 -56.85
CA SER A 147 9.99 -27.17 -57.72
C SER A 147 10.21 -26.89 -59.22
N SER A 148 11.02 -25.88 -59.56
CA SER A 148 11.53 -25.60 -60.91
C SER A 148 13.05 -25.58 -60.87
#